data_AF-A0A8T0C846-F1
#
_entry.id   AF-A0A8T0C846-F1
#
_cell.length_a   1.000
_cell.length_b   1.000
_cell.length_c   1.000
_cell.angle_alpha   90.00
_cell.angle_beta   90.00
_cell.angle_gamma   90.00
#
_symmetry.space_group_name_H-M   'P 1'
#
loop_
_entity.id
_entity.type
_entity.pdbx_description
1 polymer ?
#
loop_
_entity_poly.entity_id
_entity_poly.type
_entity_poly.pdbx_seq_one_letter_code
_entity_poly.pdbx_strand_id
1 'polypeptide(L)'
;MVIFSSKSAYSIIFTLGMSIFLVISFWGIMHWVNNAETVERVERQSMQWKGFELTEYSFIATDACMFVDYSKVQVVEGKPQLLEGKQKVTIEGRFDLAKEAILNADALRIEYHPLYGFPVNIEVDWDDQVVDDECSYSIKEFKVP
;
A
#
# COMPACT_ATOMS: atom_id res chain seq x y z
N MET A 1 -26.60 45.81 -1.42
CA MET A 1 -25.44 44.93 -1.19
C MET A 1 -25.33 44.66 0.31
N VAL A 2 -26.12 43.71 0.84
CA VAL A 2 -26.24 43.42 2.30
C VAL A 2 -25.44 42.16 2.69
N ILE A 3 -24.78 41.53 1.72
CA ILE A 3 -24.15 40.21 1.86
C ILE A 3 -22.85 40.28 2.70
N PHE A 4 -22.28 41.48 2.91
CA PHE A 4 -21.06 41.70 3.70
C PHE A 4 -21.29 42.47 5.01
N SER A 5 -22.54 42.60 5.47
CA SER A 5 -22.80 43.11 6.82
C SER A 5 -22.61 41.98 7.83
N SER A 6 -21.51 42.03 8.59
CA SER A 6 -21.17 41.07 9.66
C SER A 6 -22.21 40.99 10.78
N LYS A 7 -23.22 41.87 10.77
CA LYS A 7 -24.34 41.90 11.72
C LYS A 7 -25.57 41.09 11.28
N SER A 8 -25.57 40.55 10.05
CA SER A 8 -26.66 39.71 9.57
C SER A 8 -26.34 38.23 9.75
N ALA A 9 -27.29 37.46 10.30
CA ALA A 9 -27.13 36.02 10.52
C ALA A 9 -26.71 35.25 9.24
N TYR A 10 -27.15 35.72 8.06
CA TYR A 10 -26.78 35.17 6.76
C TYR A 10 -25.29 35.33 6.41
N SER A 11 -24.67 36.46 6.76
CA SER A 11 -23.24 36.69 6.53
C SER A 11 -22.39 35.74 7.40
N ILE A 12 -22.79 35.54 8.65
CA ILE A 12 -22.13 34.59 9.57
C ILE A 12 -22.24 33.16 9.04
N ILE A 13 -23.45 32.71 8.68
CA ILE A 13 -23.68 31.35 8.13
C ILE A 13 -22.85 31.14 6.85
N PHE A 14 -22.83 32.13 5.95
CA PHE A 14 -22.05 32.05 4.72
C PHE A 14 -20.55 31.93 4.98
N THR A 15 -19.99 32.76 5.87
CA THR A 15 -18.56 32.70 6.22
C THR A 15 -18.17 31.39 6.91
N LEU A 16 -19.00 30.88 7.83
CA LEU A 16 -18.76 29.59 8.48
C LEU A 16 -18.86 28.43 7.49
N GLY A 17 -19.88 28.42 6.62
CA GLY A 17 -20.04 27.40 5.59
C GLY A 17 -18.86 27.36 4.62
N MET A 18 -18.39 28.53 4.18
CA MET A 18 -17.21 28.64 3.31
C MET A 18 -15.95 28.13 4.00
N SER A 19 -15.79 28.43 5.30
CA SER A 19 -14.63 27.99 6.09
C SER A 19 -14.61 26.46 6.25
N ILE A 20 -15.76 25.85 6.56
CA ILE A 20 -15.91 24.39 6.65
C ILE A 20 -15.60 23.74 5.31
N PHE A 21 -16.12 24.28 4.20
CA PHE A 21 -15.86 23.75 2.86
C PHE A 21 -14.37 23.78 2.50
N LEU A 22 -13.66 24.86 2.86
CA LEU A 22 -12.21 24.97 2.67
C LEU A 22 -11.43 23.94 3.48
N VAL A 23 -11.82 23.67 4.73
CA VAL A 23 -11.16 22.65 5.57
C VAL A 23 -11.38 21.25 5.01
N ILE A 24 -12.60 20.90 4.61
CA ILE A 24 -12.92 19.57 4.05
C ILE A 24 -12.18 19.35 2.71
N SER A 25 -12.19 20.35 1.83
CA SER A 25 -11.47 20.26 0.56
C SER A 25 -9.96 20.17 0.76
N PHE A 26 -9.40 20.90 1.72
CA PHE A 26 -7.97 20.82 2.05
C PHE A 26 -7.59 19.42 2.56
N TRP A 27 -8.38 18.85 3.47
CA TRP A 27 -8.18 17.47 3.96
C TRP A 27 -8.27 16.45 2.83
N GLY A 28 -9.29 16.54 1.97
CA GLY A 28 -9.45 15.65 0.83
C GLY A 28 -8.28 15.73 -0.17
N ILE A 29 -7.79 16.94 -0.45
CA ILE A 29 -6.63 17.15 -1.32
C ILE A 29 -5.37 16.54 -0.70
N MET A 30 -5.12 16.75 0.59
CA MET A 30 -3.92 16.24 1.25
C MET A 30 -3.89 14.71 1.28
N HIS A 31 -5.01 14.08 1.61
CA HIS A 31 -5.17 12.62 1.56
C HIS A 31 -4.94 12.08 0.14
N TRP A 32 -5.51 12.73 -0.87
CA TRP A 32 -5.31 12.36 -2.26
C TRP A 32 -3.84 12.47 -2.71
N VAL A 33 -3.14 13.55 -2.34
CA VAL A 33 -1.72 13.76 -2.68
C VAL A 33 -0.83 12.68 -2.04
N ASN A 34 -1.02 12.37 -0.76
CA ASN A 34 -0.22 11.35 -0.07
C ASN A 34 -0.40 9.96 -0.71
N ASN A 35 -1.64 9.60 -1.05
CA ASN A 35 -1.91 8.34 -1.72
C ASN A 35 -1.34 8.33 -3.13
N ALA A 36 -1.39 9.45 -3.86
CA ALA A 36 -0.79 9.56 -5.19
C ALA A 36 0.73 9.34 -5.18
N GLU A 37 1.46 9.93 -4.23
CA GLU A 37 2.91 9.70 -4.09
C GLU A 37 3.21 8.22 -3.79
N THR A 38 2.43 7.62 -2.90
CA THR A 38 2.61 6.22 -2.53
C THR A 38 2.31 5.30 -3.71
N VAL A 39 1.22 5.53 -4.46
CA VAL A 39 0.90 4.80 -5.69
C VAL A 39 2.02 4.94 -6.72
N GLU A 40 2.50 6.16 -6.98
CA GLU A 40 3.60 6.39 -7.92
C GLU A 40 4.86 5.63 -7.51
N ARG A 41 5.16 5.60 -6.20
CA ARG A 41 6.29 4.84 -5.66
C ARG A 41 6.11 3.34 -5.90
N VAL A 42 4.94 2.76 -5.63
CA VAL A 42 4.67 1.34 -5.91
C VAL A 42 4.84 1.04 -7.41
N GLU A 43 4.29 1.88 -8.28
CA GLU A 43 4.37 1.66 -9.74
C GLU A 43 5.81 1.75 -10.25
N ARG A 44 6.58 2.75 -9.80
CA ARG A 44 8.00 2.89 -10.16
C ARG A 44 8.81 1.65 -9.73
N GLN A 45 8.58 1.17 -8.51
CA GLN A 45 9.23 -0.03 -7.99
C GLN A 45 8.79 -1.30 -8.76
N SER A 46 7.51 -1.38 -9.15
CA SER A 46 6.99 -2.47 -10.00
C SER A 46 7.64 -2.47 -11.38
N MET A 47 7.82 -1.28 -11.98
CA MET A 47 8.51 -1.13 -13.26
C MET A 47 9.99 -1.53 -13.14
N GLN A 48 10.68 -1.13 -12.07
CA GLN A 48 12.06 -1.55 -11.81
C GLN A 48 12.18 -3.06 -11.70
N TRP A 49 11.32 -3.71 -10.88
CA TRP A 49 11.29 -5.17 -10.75
C TRP A 49 11.10 -5.87 -12.10
N LYS A 50 10.09 -5.45 -12.86
CA LYS A 50 9.79 -6.01 -14.19
C LYS A 50 10.93 -5.80 -15.18
N GLY A 51 11.67 -4.70 -15.07
CA GLY A 51 12.81 -4.37 -15.94
C GLY A 51 14.00 -5.31 -15.81
N PHE A 52 14.09 -6.12 -14.74
CA PHE A 52 15.12 -7.16 -14.64
C PHE A 52 14.81 -8.40 -15.48
N GLU A 53 13.55 -8.60 -15.89
CA GLU A 53 13.11 -9.72 -16.73
C GLU A 53 13.57 -11.10 -16.20
N LEU A 54 13.62 -11.26 -14.87
CA LEU A 54 14.10 -12.49 -14.24
C LEU A 54 13.13 -13.65 -14.51
N THR A 55 13.64 -14.69 -15.16
CA THR A 55 12.89 -15.93 -15.40
C THR A 55 13.19 -17.01 -14.36
N GLU A 56 14.24 -16.84 -13.57
CA GLU A 56 14.67 -17.81 -12.55
C GLU A 56 15.08 -17.12 -11.26
N TYR A 57 14.43 -17.49 -10.16
CA TYR A 57 14.75 -17.03 -8.81
C TYR A 57 14.01 -17.87 -7.76
N SER A 58 14.36 -17.73 -6.49
CA SER A 58 13.66 -18.39 -5.38
C SER A 58 13.58 -17.47 -4.18
N PHE A 59 12.57 -17.68 -3.33
CA PHE A 59 12.36 -16.92 -2.10
C PHE A 59 11.44 -17.69 -1.13
N ILE A 60 11.40 -17.20 0.11
CA ILE A 60 10.44 -17.61 1.13
C ILE A 60 9.51 -16.43 1.40
N ALA A 61 8.23 -16.61 1.13
CA ALA A 61 7.18 -15.69 1.54
C ALA A 61 6.70 -16.04 2.94
N THR A 62 6.41 -15.03 3.76
CA THR A 62 5.75 -15.18 5.05
C THR A 62 4.58 -14.22 5.14
N ASP A 63 3.42 -14.74 5.56
CA ASP A 63 2.19 -13.97 5.85
C ASP A 63 1.94 -14.11 7.35
N ALA A 64 2.06 -13.01 8.10
CA ALA A 64 1.90 -12.96 9.54
C ALA A 64 0.79 -11.97 9.89
N CYS A 65 -0.45 -12.47 9.89
CA CYS A 65 -1.61 -11.79 10.48
C CYS A 65 -1.88 -12.46 11.85
N MET A 66 -3.13 -12.84 12.14
CA MET A 66 -3.50 -13.69 13.28
C MET A 66 -2.64 -14.97 13.42
N PHE A 67 -2.25 -15.58 12.29
CA PHE A 67 -1.32 -16.72 12.26
C PHE A 67 -0.18 -16.45 11.28
N VAL A 68 0.93 -17.17 11.49
CA VAL A 68 2.09 -17.12 10.61
C VAL A 68 2.06 -18.29 9.66
N ASP A 69 1.90 -17.99 8.38
CA ASP A 69 2.05 -18.92 7.28
C ASP A 69 3.32 -18.62 6.50
N TYR A 70 3.91 -19.64 5.89
CA TYR A 70 5.03 -19.46 4.98
C TYR A 70 4.81 -20.21 3.68
N SER A 71 5.53 -19.81 2.65
CA SER A 71 5.53 -20.46 1.34
C SER A 71 6.88 -20.31 0.67
N LYS A 72 7.54 -21.43 0.41
CA LYS A 72 8.79 -21.48 -0.32
C LYS A 72 8.49 -21.59 -1.81
N VAL A 73 8.92 -20.61 -2.58
CA VAL A 73 8.58 -20.48 -4.00
C VAL A 73 9.85 -20.48 -4.82
N GLN A 74 9.82 -21.21 -5.93
CA GLN A 74 10.83 -21.17 -6.97
C GLN A 74 10.18 -20.78 -8.28
N VAL A 75 10.74 -19.80 -8.97
CA VAL A 75 10.34 -19.40 -10.30
C VAL A 75 11.31 -20.04 -11.28
N VAL A 76 10.76 -20.79 -12.24
CA VAL A 76 11.51 -21.45 -13.31
C VAL A 76 10.81 -21.12 -14.62
N GLU A 77 11.56 -20.61 -15.60
CA GLU A 77 11.01 -20.11 -16.87
C GLU A 77 9.86 -19.09 -16.69
N GLY A 78 9.99 -18.21 -15.69
CA GLY A 78 9.00 -17.20 -15.34
C GLY A 78 7.73 -17.75 -14.67
N LYS A 79 7.67 -19.05 -14.38
CA LYS A 79 6.50 -19.69 -13.76
C LYS A 79 6.79 -19.98 -12.28
N PRO A 80 6.03 -19.40 -11.34
CA PRO A 80 6.19 -19.71 -9.93
C PRO A 80 5.70 -21.12 -9.62
N GLN A 81 6.49 -21.86 -8.86
CA GLN A 81 6.22 -23.20 -8.36
C GLN A 81 6.30 -23.17 -6.84
N LEU A 82 5.26 -23.67 -6.17
CA LEU A 82 5.26 -23.83 -4.72
C LEU A 82 6.06 -25.09 -4.38
N LEU A 83 7.17 -24.92 -3.66
CA LEU A 83 7.99 -26.03 -3.19
C LEU A 83 7.47 -26.56 -1.84
N GLU A 84 7.05 -25.65 -0.97
CA GLU A 84 6.58 -25.97 0.39
C GLU A 84 5.69 -24.84 0.92
N GLY A 85 4.76 -25.17 1.81
CA GLY A 85 3.94 -24.19 2.53
C GLY A 85 2.49 -24.14 2.07
N LYS A 86 1.78 -23.09 2.49
CA LYS A 86 0.32 -23.03 2.40
C LYS A 86 -0.20 -22.67 1.01
N GLN A 87 0.43 -21.70 0.34
CA GLN A 87 -0.11 -21.15 -0.90
C GLN A 87 0.96 -20.63 -1.85
N LYS A 88 0.61 -20.56 -3.13
CA LYS A 88 1.51 -20.02 -4.16
C LYS A 88 1.48 -18.49 -4.12
N VAL A 89 2.52 -17.89 -3.55
CA VAL A 89 2.74 -16.43 -3.51
C VAL A 89 3.64 -15.99 -4.66
N THR A 90 3.44 -14.78 -5.19
CA THR A 90 4.31 -14.16 -6.19
C THR A 90 4.75 -12.76 -5.76
N ILE A 91 5.85 -12.27 -6.32
CA ILE A 91 6.30 -10.89 -6.07
C ILE A 91 5.30 -9.89 -6.66
N GLU A 92 4.73 -10.19 -7.83
CA GLU A 92 3.68 -9.38 -8.45
C GLU A 92 2.45 -9.28 -7.53
N GLY A 93 2.07 -10.38 -6.89
CA GLY A 93 0.97 -10.38 -5.92
C GLY A 93 1.25 -9.50 -4.70
N ARG A 94 2.52 -9.30 -4.32
CA ARG A 94 2.87 -8.32 -3.26
C ARG A 94 2.70 -6.88 -3.73
N PHE A 95 2.95 -6.59 -4.99
CA PHE A 95 2.65 -5.27 -5.54
C PHE A 95 1.14 -5.02 -5.61
N ASP A 96 0.35 -6.02 -5.97
CA ASP A 96 -1.11 -5.91 -6.00
C ASP A 96 -1.67 -5.69 -4.58
N LEU A 97 -1.17 -6.45 -3.60
CA LEU A 97 -1.50 -6.26 -2.18
C LEU A 97 -1.13 -4.85 -1.68
N ALA A 98 0.05 -4.34 -2.05
CA ALA A 98 0.44 -2.98 -1.71
C ALA A 98 -0.53 -1.94 -2.30
N LYS A 99 -0.99 -2.12 -3.54
CA LYS A 99 -1.97 -1.22 -4.19
C LYS A 99 -3.32 -1.27 -3.49
N GLU A 100 -3.77 -2.45 -3.09
CA GLU A 100 -4.99 -2.64 -2.32
C GLU A 100 -4.90 -1.93 -0.96
N ALA A 101 -3.80 -2.14 -0.24
CA ALA A 101 -3.59 -1.51 1.07
C ALA A 101 -3.55 0.02 1.01
N ILE A 102 -3.00 0.63 -0.05
CA ILE A 102 -3.01 2.10 -0.21
C ILE A 102 -4.43 2.67 -0.27
N LEU A 103 -5.38 1.89 -0.78
CA LEU A 103 -6.76 2.34 -0.96
C LEU A 103 -7.62 2.10 0.27
N ASN A 104 -7.34 1.03 1.02
CA ASN A 104 -8.27 0.47 2.00
C ASN A 104 -7.73 0.41 3.43
N ALA A 105 -6.41 0.46 3.64
CA ALA A 105 -5.82 0.33 4.96
C ALA A 105 -5.78 1.69 5.69
N ASP A 106 -5.93 1.67 7.01
CA ASP A 106 -5.73 2.85 7.85
C ASP A 106 -4.25 3.24 7.90
N ALA A 107 -3.36 2.25 8.07
CA ALA A 107 -1.92 2.46 8.01
C ALA A 107 -1.20 1.43 7.12
N LEU A 108 -0.18 1.93 6.40
CA LEU A 108 0.61 1.13 5.48
C LEU A 108 2.09 1.52 5.52
N ARG A 109 2.95 0.52 5.65
CA ARG A 109 4.40 0.66 5.53
C ARG A 109 4.95 -0.38 4.56
N ILE A 110 5.69 0.08 3.55
CA ILE A 110 6.31 -0.80 2.55
C ILE A 110 7.82 -0.55 2.52
N GLU A 111 8.58 -1.63 2.68
CA GLU A 111 10.02 -1.65 2.46
C GLU A 111 10.33 -2.41 1.17
N TYR A 112 11.20 -1.84 0.33
CA TYR A 112 11.59 -2.41 -0.95
C TYR A 112 13.00 -2.96 -0.92
N HIS A 113 13.24 -3.98 -1.74
CA HIS A 113 14.57 -4.52 -1.94
C HIS A 113 15.46 -3.45 -2.61
N PRO A 114 16.66 -3.15 -2.07
CA PRO A 114 17.48 -2.03 -2.55
C PRO A 114 17.92 -2.17 -4.01
N LEU A 115 18.20 -3.39 -4.46
CA LEU A 115 18.57 -3.68 -5.85
C LEU A 115 17.38 -3.95 -6.76
N TYR A 116 16.54 -4.93 -6.43
CA TYR A 116 15.48 -5.43 -7.30
C TYR A 116 14.14 -4.67 -7.21
N GLY A 117 13.95 -3.82 -6.20
CA GLY A 117 12.76 -2.98 -6.08
C GLY A 117 11.46 -3.68 -5.72
N PHE A 118 11.44 -4.99 -5.46
CA PHE A 118 10.23 -5.67 -5.00
C PHE A 118 9.92 -5.39 -3.52
N PRO A 119 8.66 -5.48 -3.05
CA PRO A 119 8.32 -5.32 -1.64
C PRO A 119 8.93 -6.48 -0.81
N VAL A 120 9.87 -6.15 0.06
CA VAL A 120 10.49 -7.11 1.00
C VAL A 120 9.65 -7.25 2.26
N ASN A 121 9.03 -6.16 2.70
CA ASN A 121 8.13 -6.15 3.84
C ASN A 121 6.96 -5.19 3.54
N ILE A 122 5.74 -5.64 3.83
CA ILE A 122 4.52 -4.84 3.79
C ILE A 122 3.85 -5.03 5.15
N GLU A 123 3.74 -3.97 5.92
CA GLU A 123 2.96 -3.94 7.16
C GLU A 123 1.69 -3.14 6.89
N VAL A 124 0.56 -3.75 7.22
CA VAL A 124 -0.77 -3.20 6.99
C VAL A 124 -1.54 -3.26 8.30
N ASP A 125 -2.13 -2.14 8.66
CA ASP A 125 -3.16 -2.02 9.69
C ASP A 125 -4.44 -1.64 8.93
N TRP A 126 -5.40 -2.57 8.84
CA TRP A 126 -6.55 -2.39 7.94
C TRP A 126 -7.59 -1.45 8.55
N ASP A 127 -7.87 -1.57 9.84
CA ASP A 127 -8.82 -0.76 10.59
C ASP A 127 -8.31 -0.50 12.01
N ASP A 128 -7.98 0.75 12.33
CA ASP A 128 -7.43 1.17 13.62
C ASP A 128 -8.35 0.92 14.83
N GLN A 129 -9.60 0.50 14.58
CA GLN A 129 -10.61 0.19 15.60
C GLN A 129 -10.79 -1.31 15.82
N VAL A 130 -10.21 -2.15 14.95
CA VAL A 130 -10.22 -3.61 15.08
C VAL A 130 -8.94 -4.05 15.76
N VAL A 131 -9.01 -5.10 16.57
CA VAL A 131 -7.83 -5.66 17.24
C VAL A 131 -7.44 -6.95 16.51
N ASP A 132 -6.14 -7.14 16.26
CA ASP A 132 -5.56 -8.36 15.64
C ASP A 132 -5.88 -8.52 14.14
N ASP A 133 -6.18 -7.42 13.45
CA ASP A 133 -6.25 -7.35 12.00
C ASP A 133 -4.93 -6.91 11.36
N GLU A 134 -3.93 -6.53 12.16
CA GLU A 134 -2.62 -6.13 11.68
C GLU A 134 -1.92 -7.31 10.99
N CYS A 135 -1.45 -7.06 9.78
CA CYS A 135 -0.81 -8.06 8.93
C CYS A 135 0.58 -7.60 8.50
N SER A 136 1.56 -8.51 8.56
CA SER A 136 2.88 -8.35 7.98
C SER A 136 3.13 -9.40 6.89
N TYR A 137 3.54 -8.94 5.71
CA TYR A 137 3.85 -9.77 4.57
C TYR A 137 5.30 -9.56 4.18
N SER A 138 6.12 -10.61 4.24
CA SER A 138 7.55 -10.50 3.95
C SER A 138 8.05 -11.50 2.91
N ILE A 139 9.15 -11.12 2.26
CA ILE A 139 9.94 -11.95 1.35
C ILE A 139 11.35 -12.07 1.91
N LYS A 140 11.80 -13.30 2.12
CA LYS A 140 13.11 -13.63 2.70
C LYS A 140 13.86 -14.59 1.79
N GLU A 141 15.17 -14.66 2.01
CA GLU A 141 16.08 -15.56 1.28
C GLU A 141 15.96 -15.48 -0.24
N PHE A 142 15.68 -14.28 -0.77
CA PHE A 142 15.61 -14.06 -2.21
C PHE A 142 16.97 -14.36 -2.86
N LYS A 143 16.96 -15.23 -3.87
CA LYS A 143 18.17 -15.66 -4.59
C LYS A 143 17.86 -15.77 -6.08
N VAL A 144 18.74 -15.19 -6.89
CA VAL A 144 18.84 -15.45 -8.32
C VAL A 144 19.95 -16.52 -8.50
N PRO A 145 19.83 -17.45 -9.46
CA PRO A 145 20.86 -18.45 -9.75
C PRO A 145 22.24 -17.87 -10.06
#